data_AF-A0AAU1S1V7-F1
#
_entry.id   AF-A0AAU1S1V7-F1
#
_cell.length_a   1.000
_cell.length_b   1.000
_cell.length_c   1.000
_cell.angle_alpha   90.00
_cell.angle_beta   90.00
_cell.angle_gamma   90.00
#
_symmetry.space_group_name_H-M   'P 1'
#
loop_
_entity.id
_entity.type
_entity.pdbx_description
1 polymer ?
#
loop_
_entity_poly.entity_id
_entity_poly.type
_entity_poly.pdbx_seq_one_letter_code
_entity_poly.pdbx_strand_id
1 'polypeptide(L)'
;MPERTPAGLFEGTLLRRGDPGYDRARADAVWNGLTPERFPEVILQGAAERDIPLALAWARAQGLRVSTRSGGHNWSGSQLRDGGLLIDLSRLRHCSVDPVSVTAEVGPAVTGTDLVEALAPHDLAFPVGHCPSVAMGGFLLSGGLGWNSRAWGPACADVLEIRAVTADGRTVICNETENADLFWAARGAGPGSPSSPDSGSACTLTPPQS
;
A
#
# COMPACT_ATOMS: atom_id res chain seq x y z
N MET A 1 21.28 -16.96 -11.72
CA MET A 1 19.87 -16.98 -12.14
C MET A 1 19.04 -17.23 -10.89
N PRO A 2 18.11 -16.33 -10.52
CA PRO A 2 17.18 -16.62 -9.44
C PRO A 2 16.39 -17.90 -9.77
N GLU A 3 16.18 -18.74 -8.77
CA GLU A 3 15.50 -20.02 -8.88
C GLU A 3 14.08 -19.83 -9.42
N ARG A 4 13.57 -20.80 -10.20
CA ARG A 4 12.18 -20.76 -10.67
C ARG A 4 11.26 -20.74 -9.44
N THR A 5 10.38 -19.74 -9.37
CA THR A 5 9.34 -19.69 -8.33
C THR A 5 8.50 -20.98 -8.41
N PRO A 6 8.27 -21.67 -7.28
CA PRO A 6 7.36 -22.80 -7.24
C PRO A 6 5.99 -22.40 -7.80
N ALA A 7 5.42 -23.26 -8.67
CA ALA A 7 4.09 -23.03 -9.20
C ALA A 7 3.06 -22.98 -8.06
N GLY A 8 2.17 -21.99 -8.09
CA GLY A 8 1.12 -21.83 -7.07
C GLY A 8 1.58 -21.23 -5.74
N LEU A 9 2.79 -20.66 -5.66
CA LEU A 9 3.23 -19.95 -4.44
C LEU A 9 2.36 -18.72 -4.14
N PHE A 10 1.95 -17.99 -5.18
CA PHE A 10 1.14 -16.78 -5.06
C PHE A 10 -0.23 -17.00 -5.69
N GLU A 11 -1.27 -16.38 -5.14
CA GLU A 11 -2.53 -16.20 -5.86
C GLU A 11 -2.39 -15.13 -6.94
N GLY A 12 -1.55 -14.13 -6.66
CA GLY A 12 -1.18 -13.08 -7.58
C GLY A 12 -0.42 -13.56 -8.82
N THR A 13 -0.18 -12.60 -9.72
CA THR A 13 0.57 -12.84 -10.96
C THR A 13 2.02 -12.39 -10.77
N LEU A 14 2.97 -13.29 -10.98
CA LEU A 14 4.40 -12.97 -10.96
C LEU A 14 4.90 -12.77 -12.39
N LEU A 15 5.43 -11.59 -12.69
CA LEU A 15 5.99 -11.22 -13.99
C LEU A 15 7.49 -10.99 -13.85
N ARG A 16 8.30 -11.68 -14.65
CA ARG A 16 9.73 -11.43 -14.77
C ARG A 16 10.02 -10.48 -15.91
N ARG A 17 11.16 -9.80 -15.82
CA ARG A 17 11.68 -9.01 -16.93
C ARG A 17 11.79 -9.87 -18.20
N GLY A 18 11.13 -9.43 -19.27
CA GLY A 18 11.04 -10.17 -20.54
C GLY A 18 9.79 -11.04 -20.70
N ASP A 19 9.02 -11.27 -19.63
CA ASP A 19 7.73 -11.95 -19.75
C ASP A 19 6.71 -11.08 -20.50
N PRO A 20 5.78 -11.68 -21.27
CA PRO A 20 4.65 -10.96 -21.83
C PRO A 20 3.88 -10.19 -20.75
N GLY A 21 3.69 -8.89 -20.96
CA GLY A 21 2.97 -8.01 -20.03
C GLY A 21 3.83 -7.34 -18.94
N TYR A 22 5.10 -7.72 -18.78
CA TYR A 22 6.01 -7.07 -17.83
C TYR A 22 6.14 -5.56 -18.08
N ASP A 23 6.40 -5.14 -19.33
CA ASP A 23 6.59 -3.72 -19.63
C ASP A 23 5.33 -2.89 -19.37
N ARG A 24 4.16 -3.47 -19.61
CA ARG A 24 2.88 -2.85 -19.26
C ARG A 24 2.72 -2.73 -17.75
N ALA A 25 2.96 -3.80 -17.00
CA ALA A 25 2.88 -3.77 -15.53
C ALA A 25 3.86 -2.77 -14.92
N ARG A 26 5.05 -2.62 -15.52
CA ARG A 26 6.07 -1.63 -15.13
C ARG A 26 5.61 -0.19 -15.43
N ALA A 27 5.02 0.06 -16.60
CA ALA A 27 4.49 1.38 -16.95
C ALA A 27 3.29 1.76 -16.06
N ASP A 28 2.36 0.82 -15.89
CA ASP A 28 1.18 0.97 -15.02
C ASP A 28 1.56 1.13 -13.54
N ALA A 29 2.81 0.84 -13.17
CA ALA A 29 3.36 1.08 -11.83
C ALA A 29 3.39 2.56 -11.44
N VAL A 30 3.38 3.46 -12.42
CA VAL A 30 3.51 4.91 -12.23
C VAL A 30 2.29 5.62 -12.82
N TRP A 31 1.56 6.35 -11.98
CA TRP A 31 0.28 6.94 -12.38
C TRP A 31 0.38 8.02 -13.47
N ASN A 32 1.46 8.80 -13.48
CA ASN A 32 1.62 9.98 -14.33
C ASN A 32 2.16 9.65 -15.73
N GLY A 33 2.40 8.38 -16.03
CA GLY A 33 2.96 7.92 -17.30
C GLY A 33 4.45 8.26 -17.52
N LEU A 34 5.07 9.04 -16.63
CA LEU A 34 6.49 9.37 -16.67
C LEU A 34 7.32 8.20 -16.10
N THR A 35 7.30 7.07 -16.81
CA THR A 35 7.95 5.84 -16.37
C THR A 35 9.48 6.00 -16.46
N PRO A 36 10.21 6.05 -15.33
CA PRO A 36 11.67 6.16 -15.34
C PRO A 36 12.31 4.91 -15.94
N GLU A 37 13.55 5.00 -16.42
CA GLU A 37 14.34 3.86 -16.90
C GLU A 37 14.89 3.00 -15.74
N ARG A 38 13.99 2.54 -14.86
CA ARG A 38 14.29 1.61 -13.77
C ARG A 38 13.47 0.35 -13.92
N PHE A 39 14.12 -0.79 -13.77
CA PHE A 39 13.56 -2.07 -14.16
C PHE A 39 13.70 -3.11 -13.05
N PRO A 40 12.62 -3.31 -12.27
CA PRO A 40 12.52 -4.47 -11.40
C PRO A 40 12.88 -5.75 -12.14
N GLU A 41 13.57 -6.67 -11.46
CA GLU A 41 13.77 -8.00 -12.03
C GLU A 41 12.42 -8.73 -12.10
N VAL A 42 11.56 -8.46 -11.12
CA VAL A 42 10.31 -9.16 -10.89
C VAL A 42 9.24 -8.18 -10.42
N ILE A 43 8.01 -8.35 -10.91
CA ILE A 43 6.82 -7.65 -10.43
C ILE A 43 5.83 -8.72 -9.95
N LEU A 44 5.46 -8.69 -8.67
CA LEU A 44 4.37 -9.50 -8.14
C LEU A 44 3.11 -8.63 -8.05
N GLN A 45 2.12 -8.90 -8.88
CA GLN A 45 0.77 -8.34 -8.74
C GLN A 45 -0.02 -9.17 -7.74
N GLY A 46 0.06 -8.82 -6.47
CA GLY A 46 -0.59 -9.56 -5.37
C GLY A 46 -2.10 -9.56 -5.54
N ALA A 47 -2.74 -10.70 -5.28
CA ALA A 47 -4.20 -10.85 -5.32
C ALA A 47 -4.81 -10.96 -3.92
N ALA A 48 -4.01 -11.36 -2.92
CA ALA A 48 -4.44 -11.43 -1.53
C ALA A 48 -3.35 -10.99 -0.56
N GLU A 49 -3.73 -10.64 0.66
CA GLU A 49 -2.79 -10.22 1.71
C GLU A 49 -1.72 -11.27 2.00
N ARG A 50 -2.07 -12.56 1.91
CA ARG A 50 -1.14 -13.66 2.12
C ARG A 50 -0.01 -13.73 1.09
N ASP A 51 -0.17 -13.11 -0.08
CA ASP A 51 0.90 -13.05 -1.07
C ASP A 51 2.07 -12.21 -0.55
N ILE A 52 1.82 -11.23 0.33
CA ILE A 52 2.84 -10.30 0.85
C ILE A 52 3.92 -11.04 1.65
N PRO A 53 3.63 -11.73 2.77
CA PRO A 53 4.66 -12.42 3.55
C PRO A 53 5.37 -13.52 2.74
N LEU A 54 4.66 -14.20 1.83
CA LEU A 54 5.24 -15.17 0.91
C LEU A 54 6.24 -14.50 -0.05
N ALA A 55 5.93 -13.29 -0.53
CA ALA A 55 6.78 -12.54 -1.43
C ALA A 55 8.05 -12.07 -0.74
N LEU A 56 7.97 -11.69 0.54
CA LEU A 56 9.14 -11.30 1.33
C LEU A 56 10.07 -12.47 1.60
N ALA A 57 9.49 -13.60 2.02
CA ALA A 57 10.25 -14.82 2.21
C ALA A 57 10.95 -15.25 0.91
N TRP A 58 10.24 -15.18 -0.22
CA TRP A 58 10.79 -15.50 -1.53
C TRP A 58 11.87 -14.50 -1.96
N ALA A 59 11.63 -13.20 -1.85
CA ALA A 59 12.62 -12.16 -2.19
C ALA A 59 13.91 -12.32 -1.38
N ARG A 60 13.79 -12.59 -0.08
CA ARG A 60 14.94 -12.88 0.81
C ARG A 60 15.71 -14.10 0.34
N ALA A 61 15.04 -15.19 -0.01
CA ALA A 61 15.68 -16.39 -0.55
C ALA A 61 16.40 -16.13 -1.89
N GLN A 62 15.89 -15.19 -2.69
CA GLN A 62 16.48 -14.81 -3.98
C GLN A 62 17.50 -13.66 -3.89
N GLY A 63 17.71 -13.08 -2.70
CA GLY A 63 18.59 -11.92 -2.52
C GLY A 63 18.08 -10.64 -3.21
N LEU A 64 16.77 -10.53 -3.45
CA LEU A 64 16.15 -9.38 -4.11
C LEU A 64 15.84 -8.29 -3.10
N ARG A 65 16.15 -7.04 -3.46
CA ARG A 65 15.62 -5.87 -2.75
C ARG A 65 14.14 -5.73 -3.08
N VAL A 66 13.34 -5.35 -2.09
CA VAL A 66 11.90 -5.20 -2.24
C VAL A 66 11.53 -3.73 -2.32
N SER A 67 10.57 -3.43 -3.18
CA SER A 67 9.83 -2.17 -3.19
C SER A 67 8.34 -2.48 -3.29
N THR A 68 7.51 -1.56 -2.82
CA THR A 68 6.05 -1.73 -2.87
C THR A 68 5.43 -0.62 -3.70
N ARG A 69 4.26 -0.92 -4.27
CA ARG A 69 3.35 0.09 -4.78
C ARG A 69 1.93 -0.17 -4.32
N SER A 70 1.24 0.92 -4.03
CA SER A 70 -0.22 0.97 -4.00
C SER A 70 -0.70 1.61 -5.32
N GLY A 71 -1.27 2.82 -5.31
CA GLY A 71 -1.77 3.52 -6.49
C GLY A 71 -0.71 4.13 -7.42
N GLY A 72 0.59 3.97 -7.13
CA GLY A 72 1.68 4.46 -7.99
C GLY A 72 1.86 5.98 -8.02
N HIS A 73 1.26 6.72 -7.08
CA HIS A 73 1.18 8.19 -7.06
C HIS A 73 2.45 8.94 -6.69
N ASN A 74 3.54 8.23 -6.37
CA ASN A 74 4.82 8.87 -6.14
C ASN A 74 5.34 9.48 -7.46
N TRP A 75 5.44 10.80 -7.50
CA TRP A 75 5.81 11.54 -8.71
C TRP A 75 7.14 11.09 -9.33
N SER A 76 8.12 10.76 -8.50
CA SER A 76 9.45 10.33 -8.93
C SER A 76 9.52 8.88 -9.42
N GLY A 77 8.43 8.11 -9.31
CA GLY A 77 8.40 6.69 -9.62
C GLY A 77 9.31 5.86 -8.71
N SER A 78 9.46 6.26 -7.44
CA SER A 78 10.40 5.67 -6.49
C SER A 78 10.11 4.20 -6.16
N GLN A 79 8.92 3.69 -6.46
CA GLN A 79 8.56 2.27 -6.37
C GLN A 79 9.32 1.41 -7.39
N LEU A 80 9.73 1.95 -8.53
CA LEU A 80 10.52 1.20 -9.52
C LEU A 80 12.00 1.21 -9.13
N ARG A 81 12.57 0.01 -8.92
CA ARG A 81 13.97 -0.20 -8.53
C ARG A 81 14.61 -1.27 -9.40
N ASP A 82 15.84 -1.02 -9.83
CA ASP A 82 16.57 -1.96 -10.68
C ASP A 82 16.90 -3.26 -9.95
N GLY A 83 16.69 -4.39 -10.63
CA GLY A 83 17.10 -5.71 -10.15
C GLY A 83 16.36 -6.21 -8.91
N GLY A 84 15.30 -5.51 -8.45
CA GLY A 84 14.53 -5.86 -7.27
C GLY A 84 13.20 -6.56 -7.57
N LEU A 85 12.48 -6.91 -6.50
CA LEU A 85 11.08 -7.29 -6.54
C LEU A 85 10.21 -6.06 -6.27
N LEU A 86 9.32 -5.73 -7.22
CA LEU A 86 8.20 -4.83 -6.96
C LEU A 86 6.99 -5.63 -6.51
N ILE A 87 6.50 -5.38 -5.30
CA ILE A 87 5.21 -5.89 -4.82
C ILE A 87 4.14 -4.86 -5.17
N ASP A 88 3.26 -5.24 -6.08
CA ASP A 88 2.14 -4.46 -6.55
C ASP A 88 0.87 -4.86 -5.78
N LEU A 89 0.45 -3.97 -4.89
CA LEU A 89 -0.72 -4.11 -4.02
C LEU A 89 -1.99 -3.52 -4.67
N SER A 90 -1.94 -3.06 -5.92
CA SER A 90 -3.03 -2.32 -6.57
C SER A 90 -4.37 -3.05 -6.65
N ARG A 91 -4.38 -4.38 -6.46
CA ARG A 91 -5.58 -5.23 -6.41
C ARG A 91 -6.17 -5.39 -5.01
N LEU A 92 -5.46 -5.01 -3.94
CA LEU A 92 -5.96 -5.06 -2.57
C LEU A 92 -6.83 -3.83 -2.27
N ARG A 93 -8.02 -3.81 -2.88
CA ARG A 93 -8.99 -2.70 -2.89
C ARG A 93 -10.25 -2.99 -2.05
N HIS A 94 -10.12 -3.67 -0.92
CA HIS A 94 -11.25 -3.89 -0.03
C HIS A 94 -11.57 -2.62 0.77
N CYS A 95 -12.84 -2.33 0.98
CA CYS A 95 -13.31 -1.22 1.81
C CYS A 95 -14.60 -1.64 2.51
N SER A 96 -14.68 -1.47 3.82
CA SER A 96 -15.90 -1.70 4.61
C SER A 96 -16.09 -0.59 5.61
N VAL A 97 -17.32 -0.06 5.69
CA VAL A 97 -17.71 1.03 6.57
C VAL A 97 -18.63 0.49 7.66
N ASP A 98 -18.31 0.80 8.91
CA ASP A 98 -19.20 0.61 10.05
C ASP A 98 -19.73 1.98 10.51
N PRO A 99 -21.00 2.31 10.20
CA PRO A 99 -21.58 3.59 10.58
C PRO A 99 -21.92 3.68 12.07
N VAL A 100 -21.99 2.55 12.80
CA VAL A 100 -22.31 2.54 14.23
C VAL A 100 -21.09 2.95 15.05
N SER A 101 -19.93 2.35 14.75
CA SER A 101 -18.65 2.75 15.36
C SER A 101 -18.03 3.97 14.70
N VAL A 102 -18.56 4.41 13.55
CA VAL A 102 -18.03 5.52 12.76
C VAL A 102 -16.58 5.20 12.35
N THR A 103 -16.38 4.06 11.70
CA THR A 103 -15.05 3.61 11.25
C THR A 103 -15.09 3.02 9.86
N ALA A 104 -13.97 3.04 9.14
CA ALA A 104 -13.80 2.33 7.89
C ALA A 104 -12.52 1.48 7.91
N GLU A 105 -12.59 0.24 7.45
CA GLU A 105 -11.43 -0.60 7.16
C GLU A 105 -11.14 -0.52 5.66
N VAL A 106 -9.90 -0.15 5.31
CA VAL A 106 -9.49 0.08 3.93
C VAL A 106 -8.21 -0.68 3.59
N GLY A 107 -8.24 -1.31 2.41
CA GLY A 107 -7.07 -1.92 1.80
C GLY A 107 -6.10 -0.87 1.26
N PRO A 108 -4.82 -1.24 1.05
CA PRO A 108 -3.78 -0.30 0.68
C PRO A 108 -4.06 0.42 -0.64
N ALA A 109 -4.81 -0.21 -1.57
CA ALA A 109 -5.08 0.30 -2.91
C ALA A 109 -6.45 0.97 -3.08
N VAL A 110 -7.26 1.07 -2.02
CA VAL A 110 -8.49 1.90 -2.02
C VAL A 110 -8.10 3.32 -2.39
N THR A 111 -8.79 3.92 -3.35
CA THR A 111 -8.54 5.29 -3.78
C THR A 111 -9.40 6.29 -3.01
N GLY A 112 -9.06 7.58 -3.10
CA GLY A 112 -9.88 8.64 -2.53
C GLY A 112 -11.32 8.59 -3.04
N THR A 113 -11.53 8.32 -4.34
CA THR A 113 -12.88 8.10 -4.90
C THR A 113 -13.57 6.91 -4.25
N ASP A 114 -12.92 5.74 -4.21
CA ASP A 114 -13.52 4.52 -3.64
C ASP A 114 -13.97 4.74 -2.18
N LEU A 115 -13.14 5.44 -1.39
CA LEU A 115 -13.45 5.72 0.01
C LEU A 115 -14.60 6.72 0.17
N VAL A 116 -14.61 7.80 -0.62
CA VAL A 116 -15.70 8.79 -0.58
C VAL A 116 -17.02 8.14 -0.98
N GLU A 117 -17.04 7.31 -2.03
CA GLU A 117 -18.24 6.60 -2.48
C GLU A 117 -18.75 5.61 -1.43
N ALA A 118 -17.86 4.95 -0.67
CA ALA A 118 -18.23 4.04 0.41
C ALA A 118 -18.79 4.77 1.64
N LEU A 119 -18.29 5.96 1.96
CA LEU A 119 -18.71 6.73 3.14
C LEU A 119 -19.99 7.54 2.91
N ALA A 120 -20.20 8.03 1.69
CA ALA A 120 -21.31 8.95 1.37
C ALA A 120 -22.72 8.43 1.74
N PRO A 121 -23.08 7.14 1.57
CA PRO A 121 -24.38 6.61 1.97
C PRO A 121 -24.65 6.66 3.48
N HIS A 122 -23.61 6.89 4.29
CA HIS A 122 -23.66 6.93 5.74
C HIS A 122 -23.50 8.34 6.31
N ASP A 123 -23.49 9.37 5.46
CA ASP A 123 -23.22 10.77 5.84
C ASP A 123 -21.86 10.94 6.55
N LEU A 124 -20.90 10.07 6.22
CA LEU A 124 -19.53 10.13 6.73
C LEU A 124 -18.56 10.73 5.70
N ALA A 125 -17.46 11.29 6.17
CA ALA A 125 -16.43 11.86 5.31
C ALA A 125 -15.04 11.69 5.92
N PHE A 126 -14.04 11.38 5.12
CA PHE A 126 -12.64 11.23 5.56
C PHE A 126 -11.72 12.09 4.68
N PRO A 127 -10.62 12.66 5.20
CA PRO A 127 -9.71 13.44 4.37
C PRO A 127 -9.03 12.56 3.29
N VAL A 128 -9.16 12.97 2.02
CA VAL A 128 -8.58 12.28 0.87
C VAL A 128 -7.66 13.20 0.06
N GLY A 129 -6.79 12.60 -0.77
CA GLY A 129 -5.89 13.33 -1.64
C GLY A 129 -6.62 14.20 -2.69
N HIS A 130 -5.92 15.23 -3.18
CA HIS A 130 -6.46 16.15 -4.19
C HIS A 130 -6.78 15.45 -5.52
N CYS A 131 -5.96 14.47 -5.90
CA CYS A 131 -6.20 13.61 -7.06
C CYS A 131 -7.05 12.41 -6.61
N PRO A 132 -8.23 12.17 -7.20
CA PRO A 132 -9.15 11.13 -6.71
C PRO A 132 -8.59 9.71 -6.78
N SER A 133 -7.66 9.45 -7.72
CA SER A 133 -6.99 8.17 -7.91
C SER A 133 -5.83 7.91 -6.94
N VAL A 134 -5.51 8.84 -6.04
CA VAL A 134 -4.50 8.62 -5.00
C VAL A 134 -5.02 7.54 -4.06
N ALA A 135 -4.19 6.52 -3.86
CA ALA A 135 -4.53 5.39 -3.00
C ALA A 135 -4.15 5.63 -1.54
N MET A 136 -4.99 5.14 -0.63
CA MET A 136 -4.94 5.38 0.80
C MET A 136 -3.63 4.91 1.44
N GLY A 137 -3.09 3.75 1.05
CA GLY A 137 -1.88 3.21 1.68
C GLY A 137 -0.70 4.19 1.62
N GLY A 138 -0.33 4.67 0.42
CA GLY A 138 0.77 5.63 0.28
C GLY A 138 0.43 7.02 0.86
N PHE A 139 -0.83 7.43 0.74
CA PHE A 139 -1.32 8.72 1.24
C PHE A 139 -1.23 8.83 2.76
N LEU A 140 -1.77 7.84 3.48
CA LEU A 140 -1.79 7.79 4.95
C LEU A 140 -0.39 7.60 5.52
N LEU A 141 0.42 6.72 4.94
CA LEU A 141 1.78 6.49 5.41
C LEU A 141 2.67 7.74 5.26
N SER A 142 2.34 8.63 4.32
CA SER A 142 3.06 9.88 4.07
C SER A 142 2.44 11.11 4.77
N GLY A 143 1.47 10.90 5.66
CA GLY A 143 0.81 11.94 6.46
C GLY A 143 -0.60 12.29 6.00
N GLY A 144 -0.87 12.27 4.70
CA GLY A 144 -2.23 12.41 4.18
C GLY A 144 -2.80 13.84 4.25
N LEU A 145 -2.15 14.79 3.59
CA LEU A 145 -2.65 16.17 3.50
C LEU A 145 -3.65 16.30 2.33
N GLY A 146 -4.94 16.27 2.66
CA GLY A 146 -6.06 16.47 1.73
C GLY A 146 -6.62 17.89 1.72
N TRP A 147 -7.70 18.11 0.95
CA TRP A 147 -8.41 19.39 0.87
C TRP A 147 -8.85 19.94 2.25
N ASN A 148 -9.31 19.04 3.12
CA ASN A 148 -9.85 19.39 4.44
C ASN A 148 -8.77 19.48 5.53
N SER A 149 -7.49 19.29 5.18
CA SER A 149 -6.40 19.19 6.18
C SER A 149 -6.21 20.44 7.04
N ARG A 150 -6.62 21.62 6.54
CA ARG A 150 -6.62 22.86 7.34
C ARG A 150 -7.62 22.83 8.50
N ALA A 151 -8.74 22.13 8.34
CA ALA A 151 -9.79 22.05 9.35
C ALA A 151 -9.69 20.75 10.17
N TRP A 152 -9.32 19.64 9.54
CA TRP A 152 -9.34 18.29 10.12
C TRP A 152 -7.96 17.75 10.48
N GLY A 153 -6.88 18.43 10.08
CA GLY A 153 -5.52 17.94 10.27
C GLY A 153 -5.07 16.91 9.23
N PRO A 154 -3.90 16.29 9.42
CA PRO A 154 -3.39 15.25 8.52
C PRO A 154 -4.21 13.97 8.66
N ALA A 155 -4.58 13.35 7.55
CA ALA A 155 -5.42 12.14 7.56
C ALA A 155 -4.79 10.97 8.31
N CYS A 156 -3.46 10.91 8.41
CA CYS A 156 -2.79 9.88 9.19
C CYS A 156 -3.13 9.95 10.68
N ALA A 157 -3.52 11.11 11.22
CA ALA A 157 -3.85 11.27 12.63
C ALA A 157 -5.12 10.49 13.01
N ASP A 158 -6.05 10.34 12.06
CA ASP A 158 -7.33 9.67 12.22
C ASP A 158 -7.27 8.15 11.92
N VAL A 159 -6.07 7.60 11.71
CA VAL A 159 -5.86 6.14 11.63
C VAL A 159 -5.91 5.58 13.04
N LEU A 160 -6.72 4.53 13.24
CA LEU A 160 -6.87 3.83 14.52
C LEU A 160 -5.96 2.60 14.64
N GLU A 161 -5.83 1.86 13.55
CA GLU A 161 -5.11 0.59 13.52
C GLU A 161 -4.52 0.34 12.13
N ILE A 162 -3.36 -0.32 12.10
CA ILE A 162 -2.70 -0.76 10.87
C ILE A 162 -2.34 -2.23 11.03
N ARG A 163 -2.84 -3.07 10.10
CA ARG A 163 -2.33 -4.42 9.90
C ARG A 163 -1.11 -4.33 9.00
N ALA A 164 0.08 -4.57 9.53
CA ALA A 164 1.33 -4.47 8.79
C ALA A 164 1.99 -5.85 8.61
N VAL A 165 2.74 -6.01 7.52
CA VAL A 165 3.66 -7.15 7.36
C VAL A 165 5.08 -6.63 7.58
N THR A 166 5.78 -7.23 8.54
CA THR A 166 7.17 -6.89 8.88
C THR A 166 8.15 -7.61 7.96
N ALA A 167 9.38 -7.10 7.86
CA ALA A 167 10.42 -7.64 6.96
C ALA A 167 10.80 -9.11 7.25
N ASP A 168 10.52 -9.62 8.44
CA ASP A 168 10.73 -11.05 8.75
C ASP A 168 9.60 -11.95 8.21
N GLY A 169 8.49 -11.37 7.77
CA GLY A 169 7.32 -12.02 7.21
C GLY A 169 6.13 -12.14 8.17
N ARG A 170 6.20 -11.57 9.38
CA ARG A 170 5.08 -11.62 10.34
C ARG A 170 4.06 -10.52 10.05
N THR A 171 2.78 -10.91 10.03
CA THR A 171 1.66 -9.98 10.11
C THR A 171 1.45 -9.55 11.56
N VAL A 172 1.43 -8.25 11.81
CA VAL A 172 1.25 -7.65 13.12
C VAL A 172 0.14 -6.60 13.09
N ILE A 173 -0.50 -6.39 14.23
CA ILE A 173 -1.43 -5.28 14.44
C ILE A 173 -0.67 -4.14 15.13
N CYS A 174 -0.82 -2.93 14.60
CA CYS A 174 -0.19 -1.73 15.12
C CYS A 174 -1.28 -0.72 15.48
N ASN A 175 -1.42 -0.40 16.76
CA ASN A 175 -2.33 0.62 17.29
C ASN A 175 -1.71 1.27 18.55
N GLU A 176 -2.47 2.05 19.31
CA GLU A 176 -1.93 2.72 20.51
C GLU A 176 -1.50 1.77 21.63
N THR A 177 -1.99 0.53 21.63
CA THR A 177 -1.77 -0.46 22.69
C THR A 177 -0.90 -1.65 22.27
N GLU A 178 -0.78 -1.90 20.96
CA GLU A 178 -0.01 -3.01 20.38
C GLU A 178 0.93 -2.47 19.29
N ASN A 179 2.23 -2.80 19.37
CA ASN A 179 3.27 -2.30 18.44
C ASN A 179 3.20 -0.76 18.21
N ALA A 180 3.00 0.00 19.29
CA ALA A 180 2.72 1.43 19.25
C ALA A 180 3.85 2.28 18.65
N ASP A 181 5.09 1.80 18.71
CA ASP A 181 6.25 2.38 18.03
C ASP A 181 6.15 2.27 16.51
N LEU A 182 5.75 1.10 16.01
CA LEU A 182 5.48 0.89 14.57
C LEU A 182 4.27 1.72 14.13
N PHE A 183 3.22 1.79 14.96
CA PHE A 183 2.04 2.59 14.70
C PHE A 183 2.36 4.09 14.60
N TRP A 184 3.15 4.61 15.54
CA TRP A 184 3.65 5.98 15.51
C TRP A 184 4.45 6.26 14.23
N ALA A 185 5.39 5.37 13.88
CA ALA A 185 6.22 5.53 12.69
C ALA A 185 5.40 5.48 11.39
N ALA A 186 4.39 4.61 11.31
CA ALA A 186 3.56 4.45 10.12
C ALA A 186 2.70 5.69 9.83
N ARG A 187 2.34 6.51 10.82
CA ARG A 187 1.51 7.70 10.64
C ARG A 187 2.30 8.94 10.19
N GLY A 188 3.11 8.82 9.13
CA GLY A 188 3.73 9.98 8.48
C GLY A 188 5.19 9.83 8.04
N ALA A 189 5.87 8.73 8.36
CA ALA A 189 7.28 8.54 7.96
C ALA A 189 7.47 8.13 6.48
N GLY A 190 6.39 7.95 5.72
CA GLY A 190 6.40 7.56 4.32
C GLY A 190 6.64 6.06 4.08
N PRO A 191 6.71 5.62 2.81
CA PRO A 191 6.77 4.21 2.43
C PRO A 191 8.12 3.50 2.71
N GLY A 192 9.04 4.13 3.45
CA GLY A 192 10.41 3.63 3.68
C GLY A 192 10.95 3.87 5.08
N SER A 193 10.08 4.01 6.09
CA SER A 193 10.47 4.10 7.50
C SER A 193 11.17 2.81 7.98
N PRO A 194 11.96 2.82 9.07
CA PRO A 194 12.69 1.63 9.54
C PRO A 194 11.80 0.45 9.95
N SER A 195 10.49 0.67 10.12
CA SER A 195 9.45 -0.36 10.26
C SER A 195 8.95 -0.93 8.93
N SER A 196 9.47 -0.45 7.80
CA SER A 196 8.90 -0.56 6.47
C SER A 196 9.93 -0.62 5.32
N PRO A 197 10.95 -1.49 5.34
CA PRO A 197 11.05 -2.35 4.17
C PRO A 197 9.85 -3.31 4.28
N ASP A 198 8.91 -3.23 3.35
CA ASP A 198 8.08 -4.38 2.94
C ASP A 198 6.60 -4.47 3.39
N SER A 199 6.04 -3.48 4.09
CA SER A 199 4.66 -3.61 4.57
C SER A 199 3.62 -3.30 3.47
N GLY A 200 2.88 -4.32 3.04
CA GLY A 200 1.52 -4.11 2.51
C GLY A 200 0.57 -4.04 3.68
N SER A 201 -0.05 -2.89 3.90
CA SER A 201 -0.85 -2.65 5.10
C SER A 201 -2.31 -2.34 4.78
N ALA A 202 -3.23 -2.97 5.51
CA ALA A 202 -4.62 -2.54 5.63
C ALA A 202 -4.75 -1.63 6.86
N CYS A 203 -5.58 -0.58 6.78
CA CYS A 203 -5.73 0.40 7.85
C CYS A 203 -7.20 0.58 8.25
N THR A 204 -7.46 0.71 9.54
CA THR A 204 -8.75 1.13 10.09
C THR A 204 -8.69 2.63 10.40
N LEU A 205 -9.68 3.37 9.93
CA LEU A 205 -9.75 4.83 9.95
C LEU A 205 -11.03 5.29 10.65
N THR A 206 -10.99 6.47 11.27
CA THR A 206 -12.17 7.18 11.76
C THR A 206 -12.36 8.47 10.96
N PRO A 207 -13.56 8.77 10.44
CA PRO A 207 -13.86 10.08 9.90
C PRO A 207 -13.86 11.16 11.00
N PRO A 208 -13.36 12.38 10.74
CA PRO A 208 -13.35 13.46 11.72
C PRO A 208 -14.76 13.77 12.22
N GLN A 209 -14.88 13.99 13.53
CA GLN A 209 -16.14 14.37 14.15
C GLN A 209 -16.40 15.87 13.92
N SER A 210 -17.64 16.19 13.52
CA SER A 210 -18.12 17.57 13.27
C SER A 210 -18.25 18.37 14.55
#